data_AF-X1EGU7-F1
#
_entry.id   AF-X1EGU7-F1
#
_cell.length_a   1.000
_cell.length_b   1.000
_cell.length_c   1.000
_cell.angle_alpha   90.00
_cell.angle_beta   90.00
_cell.angle_gamma   90.00
#
_symmetry.space_group_name_H-M   'P 1'
#
loop_
_entity.id
_entity.type
_entity.pdbx_description
1 polymer ?
#
loop_
_entity_poly.entity_id
_entity_poly.type
_entity_poly.pdbx_seq_one_letter_code
_entity_poly.pdbx_strand_id
1 'polypeptide(L)'
;SGNAITNNLQDEAYWKPFFDGYPPVHEWLDKVQPDVAVIIYNDHGLNFFLDNMPTFAIGAAAEYQNADEGWGLKTLPPFAGDPDLSWDIIESLVVDEFDMTTCQEMKVDHGFSVPMSLLWGHKDKIPVRTVPIVINTVQYPLPTPARCYKLGKALGKAIEA
;
A
#
# COMPACT_ATOMS: atom_id res chain seq x y z
N SER A 1 -4.46 -6.20 -14.08
CA SER A 1 -3.09 -5.67 -14.26
C SER A 1 -2.04 -6.62 -13.70
N GLY A 2 -2.07 -7.03 -12.43
CA GLY A 2 -1.06 -7.96 -11.84
C GLY A 2 -0.71 -9.17 -12.72
N ASN A 3 -1.71 -9.94 -13.16
CA ASN A 3 -1.51 -11.06 -14.10
C ASN A 3 -0.86 -10.66 -15.42
N ALA A 4 -1.19 -9.49 -15.95
CA ALA A 4 -0.60 -9.01 -17.20
C ALA A 4 0.89 -8.74 -17.04
N ILE A 5 1.30 -8.20 -15.89
CA ILE A 5 2.72 -7.94 -15.62
C ILE A 5 3.47 -9.25 -15.38
N THR A 6 2.92 -10.17 -14.58
CA THR A 6 3.51 -11.49 -14.32
C THR A 6 3.73 -12.30 -15.61
N ASN A 7 2.82 -12.17 -16.59
CA ASN A 7 2.88 -12.93 -17.84
C ASN A 7 3.50 -12.16 -19.02
N ASN A 8 4.14 -11.01 -18.78
CA ASN A 8 4.75 -10.17 -19.82
C ASN A 8 3.78 -9.75 -20.96
N LEU A 9 2.53 -9.43 -20.61
CA LEU A 9 1.47 -9.08 -21.57
C LEU A 9 1.31 -7.57 -21.78
N GLN A 10 2.22 -6.74 -21.30
CA GLN A 10 2.08 -5.28 -21.26
C GLN A 10 1.99 -4.67 -22.67
N ASP A 11 2.68 -5.26 -23.65
CA ASP A 11 2.69 -4.79 -25.04
C ASP A 11 1.53 -5.34 -25.90
N GLU A 12 0.72 -6.23 -25.35
CA GLU A 12 -0.44 -6.79 -26.04
C GLU A 12 -1.51 -5.72 -26.27
N ALA A 13 -2.20 -5.76 -27.42
CA ALA A 13 -3.13 -4.71 -27.85
C ALA A 13 -4.22 -4.35 -26.81
N TYR A 14 -4.65 -5.33 -26.01
CA TYR A 14 -5.62 -5.10 -24.94
C TYR A 14 -5.03 -4.32 -23.75
N TRP A 15 -3.79 -4.62 -23.35
CA TRP A 15 -3.15 -4.07 -22.16
C TRP A 15 -2.35 -2.80 -22.46
N LYS A 16 -1.84 -2.66 -23.68
CA LYS A 16 -0.96 -1.57 -24.09
C LYS A 16 -1.50 -0.18 -23.75
N PRO A 17 -2.77 0.17 -24.01
CA PRO A 17 -3.29 1.50 -23.66
C PRO A 17 -3.25 1.80 -22.16
N PHE A 18 -3.36 0.79 -21.30
CA PHE A 18 -3.26 0.94 -19.85
C PHE A 18 -1.80 1.16 -19.42
N PHE A 19 -0.87 0.34 -19.92
CA PHE A 19 0.55 0.44 -19.54
C PHE A 19 1.26 1.66 -20.13
N ASP A 20 0.84 2.14 -21.31
CA ASP A 20 1.37 3.35 -21.94
C ASP A 20 1.10 4.63 -21.10
N GLY A 21 0.26 4.55 -20.06
CA GLY A 21 0.03 5.63 -19.09
C GLY A 21 1.10 5.77 -18.00
N TYR A 22 1.95 4.75 -17.79
CA TYR A 22 2.93 4.72 -16.71
C TYR A 22 4.31 5.36 -16.99
N PRO A 23 4.83 5.45 -18.23
CA PRO A 23 6.14 6.06 -18.47
C PRO A 23 6.33 7.46 -17.87
N PRO A 24 5.36 8.41 -17.94
CA PRO A 24 5.51 9.71 -17.29
C PRO A 24 5.65 9.62 -15.75
N VAL A 25 5.02 8.62 -15.13
CA VAL A 25 5.12 8.37 -13.69
C VAL A 25 6.50 7.81 -13.34
N HIS A 26 7.03 6.89 -14.16
CA HIS A 26 8.39 6.36 -14.00
C HIS A 26 9.43 7.47 -14.12
N GLU A 27 9.33 8.32 -15.15
CA GLU A 27 10.21 9.48 -15.31
C GLU A 27 10.15 10.45 -14.14
N TRP A 28 8.98 10.62 -13.53
CA TRP A 28 8.82 11.46 -12.34
C TRP A 28 9.46 10.81 -11.11
N LEU A 29 9.22 9.51 -10.89
CA LEU A 29 9.82 8.76 -9.78
C LEU A 29 11.35 8.70 -9.88
N ASP A 30 11.90 8.58 -11.08
CA ASP A 30 13.34 8.63 -11.32
C ASP A 30 13.95 10.01 -10.99
N LYS A 31 13.15 11.08 -11.04
CA LYS A 31 13.57 12.44 -10.65
C LYS A 31 13.44 12.69 -9.15
N VAL A 32 12.32 12.28 -8.53
CA VAL A 32 12.05 12.61 -7.12
C VAL A 32 12.66 11.61 -6.14
N GLN A 33 12.90 10.36 -6.58
CA GLN A 33 13.57 9.29 -5.82
C GLN A 33 13.15 9.22 -4.33
N PRO A 34 11.87 8.94 -4.02
CA PRO A 34 11.40 8.94 -2.65
C PRO A 34 12.06 7.82 -1.83
N ASP A 35 12.42 8.10 -0.58
CA ASP A 35 12.96 7.09 0.34
C ASP A 35 11.89 6.11 0.85
N VAL A 36 10.65 6.61 0.97
CA VAL A 36 9.51 5.87 1.54
C VAL A 36 8.25 6.14 0.75
N ALA A 37 7.43 5.12 0.56
CA ALA A 37 6.09 5.21 0.01
C ALA A 37 5.05 4.86 1.09
N VAL A 38 4.24 5.85 1.49
CA VAL A 38 3.06 5.63 2.34
C VAL A 38 1.89 5.23 1.44
N ILE A 39 1.49 3.95 1.51
CA ILE A 39 0.50 3.36 0.59
C ILE A 39 -0.83 3.20 1.31
N ILE A 40 -1.80 4.03 0.94
CA ILE A 40 -3.17 3.95 1.44
C ILE A 40 -3.97 3.04 0.49
N TYR A 41 -4.51 1.94 1.02
CA TYR A 41 -5.29 0.96 0.25
C TYR A 41 -6.37 0.32 1.15
N ASN A 42 -7.18 -0.56 0.59
CA ASN A 42 -8.06 -1.44 1.37
C ASN A 42 -7.55 -2.89 1.25
N ASP A 43 -7.55 -3.63 2.35
CA ASP A 43 -7.29 -5.06 2.32
C ASP A 43 -8.53 -5.82 1.83
N HIS A 44 -8.32 -6.86 1.03
CA HIS A 44 -9.36 -7.65 0.39
C HIS A 44 -9.59 -9.01 1.08
N GLY A 45 -9.27 -9.11 2.37
CA GLY A 45 -9.45 -10.33 3.15
C GLY A 45 -8.21 -11.20 3.23
N LEU A 46 -7.05 -10.70 2.78
CA LEU A 46 -5.79 -11.44 2.90
C LEU A 46 -5.20 -11.29 4.30
N ASN A 47 -5.13 -10.05 4.80
CA ASN A 47 -4.63 -9.77 6.14
C ASN A 47 -5.77 -9.66 7.15
N PHE A 48 -6.84 -8.94 6.81
CA PHE A 48 -7.97 -8.70 7.70
C PHE A 48 -9.21 -9.43 7.20
N PHE A 49 -9.58 -10.51 7.88
CA PHE A 49 -10.83 -11.20 7.59
C PHE A 49 -12.00 -10.60 8.37
N LEU A 50 -13.22 -11.05 8.10
CA LEU A 50 -14.46 -10.45 8.62
C LEU A 50 -14.60 -10.52 10.16
N ASP A 51 -13.80 -11.34 10.82
CA ASP A 51 -13.76 -11.45 12.28
C ASP A 51 -12.90 -10.38 12.94
N ASN A 52 -11.96 -9.77 12.22
CA ASN A 52 -11.03 -8.75 12.71
C ASN A 52 -10.82 -7.65 11.65
N MET A 53 -11.84 -6.81 11.45
CA MET A 53 -11.84 -5.75 10.43
C MET A 53 -11.69 -4.34 11.05
N PRO A 54 -10.49 -3.75 11.04
CA PRO A 54 -10.27 -2.41 11.60
C PRO A 54 -10.84 -1.31 10.70
N THR A 55 -11.29 -0.18 11.25
CA THR A 55 -11.65 0.99 10.42
C THR A 55 -10.44 1.55 9.69
N PHE A 56 -9.34 1.74 10.44
CA PHE A 56 -8.04 2.15 9.93
C PHE A 56 -6.96 1.28 10.58
N ALA A 57 -6.01 0.80 9.78
CA ALA A 57 -4.82 0.12 10.29
C ALA A 57 -3.56 0.65 9.61
N ILE A 58 -2.43 0.53 10.30
CA ILE A 58 -1.12 0.94 9.80
C ILE A 58 -0.07 -0.11 10.15
N GLY A 59 0.72 -0.48 9.17
CA GLY A 59 1.86 -1.37 9.37
C GLY A 59 3.03 -0.66 10.03
N ALA A 60 3.66 -1.33 10.98
CA ALA A 60 4.89 -0.92 11.68
C ALA A 60 5.88 -2.09 11.77
N ALA A 61 6.02 -2.84 10.68
CA ALA A 61 6.90 -3.99 10.56
C ALA A 61 8.13 -3.63 9.72
N ALA A 62 9.24 -4.33 9.92
CA ALA A 62 10.46 -4.13 9.12
C ALA A 62 10.33 -4.64 7.68
N GLU A 63 9.39 -5.55 7.43
CA GLU A 63 9.09 -6.10 6.12
C GLU A 63 7.62 -6.52 6.01
N TYR A 64 7.12 -6.55 4.77
CA TYR A 64 5.77 -7.01 4.45
C TYR A 64 5.82 -8.07 3.35
N GLN A 65 5.12 -9.18 3.59
CA GLN A 65 5.01 -10.27 2.62
C GLN A 65 3.63 -10.24 1.95
N ASN A 66 3.59 -10.56 0.65
CA ASN A 66 2.34 -10.91 0.00
C ASN A 66 2.13 -12.43 -0.01
N ALA A 67 0.89 -12.84 -0.22
CA ALA A 67 0.53 -14.25 -0.30
C ALA A 67 -0.43 -14.47 -1.47
N ASP A 68 -0.62 -15.74 -1.84
CA ASP A 68 -1.62 -16.09 -2.84
C ASP A 68 -3.03 -15.81 -2.31
N GLU A 69 -3.82 -15.14 -3.13
CA GLU A 69 -5.20 -14.75 -2.84
C GLU A 69 -6.21 -15.71 -3.50
N GLY A 70 -5.77 -16.94 -3.80
CA GLY A 70 -6.57 -17.98 -4.45
C GLY A 70 -6.43 -18.02 -5.97
N TRP A 71 -5.43 -17.33 -6.54
CA TRP A 71 -5.21 -17.24 -7.98
C TRP A 71 -4.04 -18.12 -8.46
N GLY A 72 -3.31 -18.77 -7.54
CA GLY A 72 -2.15 -19.58 -7.87
C GLY A 72 -0.95 -18.76 -8.38
N LEU A 73 -0.90 -17.48 -8.03
CA LEU A 73 0.17 -16.58 -8.46
C LEU A 73 1.39 -16.74 -7.55
N LYS A 74 2.57 -16.62 -8.15
CA LYS A 74 3.82 -16.57 -7.38
C LYS A 74 3.84 -15.30 -6.54
N THR A 75 4.26 -15.43 -5.28
CA THR A 75 4.49 -14.28 -4.41
C THR A 75 5.64 -13.41 -4.93
N LEU A 76 5.58 -12.13 -4.61
CA LEU A 76 6.63 -11.16 -4.90
C LEU A 76 7.70 -11.23 -3.80
N PRO A 77 8.91 -10.70 -4.04
CA PRO A 77 9.86 -10.46 -2.96
C PRO A 77 9.22 -9.58 -1.86
N PRO A 78 9.60 -9.75 -0.59
CA PRO A 78 9.10 -8.92 0.50
C PRO A 78 9.37 -7.42 0.25
N PHE A 79 8.45 -6.58 0.71
CA PHE A 79 8.57 -5.13 0.67
C PHE A 79 9.22 -4.65 1.96
N ALA A 80 10.26 -3.83 1.86
CA ALA A 80 10.90 -3.25 3.04
C ALA A 80 9.95 -2.26 3.73
N GLY A 81 9.81 -2.37 5.05
CA GLY A 81 9.08 -1.42 5.87
C GLY A 81 9.96 -0.29 6.39
N ASP A 82 9.33 0.67 7.05
CA ASP A 82 10.01 1.76 7.78
C ASP A 82 9.44 1.90 9.20
N PRO A 83 9.89 1.06 10.17
CA PRO A 83 9.32 1.05 11.51
C PRO A 83 9.39 2.40 12.23
N ASP A 84 10.48 3.15 12.06
CA ASP A 84 10.66 4.44 12.72
C ASP A 84 9.59 5.43 12.23
N LEU A 85 9.49 5.63 10.91
CA LEU A 85 8.45 6.49 10.34
C LEU A 85 7.03 6.00 10.65
N SER A 86 6.80 4.68 10.62
CA SER A 86 5.51 4.11 10.98
C SER A 86 5.09 4.48 12.40
N TRP A 87 6.00 4.37 13.37
CA TRP A 87 5.70 4.72 14.76
C TRP A 87 5.51 6.21 14.96
N ASP A 88 6.32 7.06 14.31
CA ASP A 88 6.13 8.51 14.35
C ASP A 88 4.73 8.91 13.81
N ILE A 89 4.28 8.30 12.72
CA ILE A 89 2.93 8.51 12.17
C ILE A 89 1.87 7.99 13.14
N ILE A 90 2.04 6.78 13.70
CA ILE A 90 1.08 6.20 14.66
C ILE A 90 0.88 7.12 15.86
N GLU A 91 1.98 7.54 16.50
CA GLU A 91 1.94 8.39 17.68
C GLU A 91 1.27 9.73 17.37
N SER A 92 1.62 10.35 16.24
CA SER A 92 1.00 11.59 15.78
C SER A 92 -0.51 11.44 15.55
N LEU A 93 -0.95 10.37 14.88
CA LEU A 93 -2.36 10.12 14.61
C LEU A 93 -3.18 9.84 15.88
N VAL A 94 -2.60 9.12 16.83
CA VAL A 94 -3.24 8.86 18.13
C VAL A 94 -3.42 10.16 18.90
N VAL A 95 -2.42 11.05 18.88
CA VAL A 95 -2.53 12.40 19.47
C VAL A 95 -3.61 13.25 18.77
N ASP A 96 -3.77 13.11 17.45
CA ASP A 96 -4.82 13.75 16.65
C ASP A 96 -6.20 13.04 16.75
N GLU A 97 -6.40 12.19 17.76
CA GLU A 97 -7.66 11.48 18.08
C GLU A 97 -8.16 10.55 16.95
N PHE A 98 -7.24 9.84 16.29
CA PHE A 98 -7.56 8.69 15.44
C PHE A 98 -7.30 7.37 16.17
N ASP A 99 -8.34 6.54 16.23
CA ASP A 99 -8.27 5.18 16.76
C ASP A 99 -7.61 4.25 15.72
N MET A 100 -6.28 4.29 15.66
CA MET A 100 -5.50 3.48 14.74
C MET A 100 -5.29 2.06 15.27
N THR A 101 -5.49 1.06 14.41
CA THR A 101 -4.98 -0.29 14.67
C THR A 101 -3.52 -0.36 14.22
N THR A 102 -2.62 -0.78 15.10
CA THR A 102 -1.19 -0.94 14.78
C THR A 102 -0.88 -2.39 14.42
N CYS A 103 -0.10 -2.60 13.36
CA CYS A 103 0.24 -3.92 12.85
C CYS A 103 1.76 -4.08 12.81
N GLN A 104 2.33 -4.69 13.85
CA GLN A 104 3.77 -5.06 13.88
C GLN A 104 4.08 -6.31 13.04
N GLU A 105 3.03 -6.98 12.58
CA GLU A 105 3.01 -8.04 11.60
C GLU A 105 1.77 -7.81 10.73
N MET A 106 1.94 -7.87 9.41
CA MET A 106 0.81 -7.95 8.47
C MET A 106 1.28 -8.43 7.09
N LYS A 107 0.36 -9.04 6.36
CA LYS A 107 0.49 -9.29 4.92
C LYS A 107 -0.03 -8.10 4.12
N VAL A 108 0.45 -7.99 2.88
CA VAL A 108 -0.02 -7.02 1.89
C VAL A 108 -0.59 -7.74 0.67
N ASP A 109 -1.75 -7.32 0.20
CA ASP A 109 -2.47 -7.96 -0.90
C ASP A 109 -2.23 -7.27 -2.25
N HIS A 110 -3.04 -7.58 -3.26
CA HIS A 110 -2.99 -6.94 -4.57
C HIS A 110 -3.29 -5.44 -4.55
N GLY A 111 -4.10 -4.95 -3.61
CA GLY A 111 -4.41 -3.53 -3.44
C GLY A 111 -3.17 -2.71 -3.12
N PHE A 112 -2.20 -3.31 -2.43
CA PHE A 112 -0.87 -2.73 -2.19
C PHE A 112 0.13 -3.10 -3.29
N SER A 113 0.29 -4.39 -3.59
CA SER A 113 1.41 -4.90 -4.39
C SER A 113 1.31 -4.56 -5.89
N VAL A 114 0.10 -4.42 -6.44
CA VAL A 114 -0.10 -4.05 -7.85
C VAL A 114 0.34 -2.60 -8.11
N PRO A 115 -0.09 -1.58 -7.34
CA PRO A 115 0.46 -0.23 -7.45
C PRO A 115 1.98 -0.19 -7.31
N MET A 116 2.56 -0.90 -6.33
CA MET A 116 4.01 -0.94 -6.17
C MET A 116 4.72 -1.46 -7.43
N SER A 117 4.21 -2.54 -8.01
CA SER A 117 4.75 -3.14 -9.24
C SER A 117 4.56 -2.23 -10.46
N LEU A 118 3.48 -1.47 -10.52
CA LEU A 118 3.21 -0.54 -11.62
C LEU A 118 4.09 0.71 -11.54
N LEU A 119 4.38 1.19 -10.32
CA LEU A 119 5.17 2.41 -10.09
C LEU A 119 6.67 2.17 -10.20
N TRP A 120 7.19 1.08 -9.63
CA TRP A 120 8.64 0.80 -9.60
C TRP A 120 9.07 -0.39 -10.46
N GLY A 121 8.12 -1.03 -11.16
CA GLY A 121 8.36 -2.20 -11.99
C GLY A 121 8.53 -3.49 -11.17
N HIS A 122 8.70 -4.62 -11.87
CA HIS A 122 9.17 -5.88 -11.28
C HIS A 122 10.70 -5.89 -11.21
N LYS A 123 11.29 -4.90 -10.53
CA LYS A 123 12.71 -4.96 -10.19
C LYS A 123 12.88 -6.02 -9.10
N ASP A 124 13.99 -6.75 -9.12
CA ASP A 124 14.34 -7.73 -8.07
C ASP A 124 14.34 -7.10 -6.66
N LYS A 125 14.55 -5.78 -6.60
CA LYS A 125 14.39 -4.96 -5.40
C LYS A 125 13.66 -3.66 -5.73
N ILE A 126 12.56 -3.42 -5.03
CA ILE A 126 11.88 -2.13 -5.03
C ILE A 126 12.77 -1.12 -4.27
N PRO A 127 13.08 0.05 -4.84
CA PRO A 127 14.07 0.96 -4.28
C PRO A 127 13.56 1.80 -3.10
N VAL A 128 12.31 1.61 -2.68
CA VAL A 128 11.66 2.42 -1.65
C VAL A 128 11.24 1.56 -0.47
N ARG A 129 11.33 2.10 0.74
CA ARG A 129 10.67 1.53 1.92
C ARG A 129 9.18 1.84 1.87
N THR A 130 8.38 1.16 2.68
CA THR A 130 6.92 1.24 2.59
C THR A 130 6.26 1.35 3.95
N VAL A 131 5.18 2.13 4.02
CA VAL A 131 4.28 2.21 5.18
C VAL A 131 2.85 1.93 4.67
N PRO A 132 2.35 0.70 4.81
CA PRO A 132 1.00 0.36 4.41
C PRO A 132 -0.02 0.91 5.40
N ILE A 133 -1.05 1.59 4.88
CA ILE A 133 -2.19 2.08 5.65
C ILE A 133 -3.46 1.49 5.02
N VAL A 134 -4.19 0.70 5.81
CA VAL A 134 -5.44 0.07 5.39
C VAL A 134 -6.62 0.92 5.83
N ILE A 135 -7.55 1.16 4.91
CA ILE A 135 -8.87 1.73 5.18
C ILE A 135 -9.90 0.64 4.90
N ASN A 136 -10.76 0.33 5.88
CA ASN A 136 -11.88 -0.58 5.63
C ASN A 136 -12.88 0.07 4.66
N THR A 137 -13.03 -0.56 3.49
CA THR A 137 -14.06 -0.26 2.49
C THR A 137 -14.91 -1.48 2.16
N VAL A 138 -14.76 -2.57 2.94
CA VAL A 138 -15.34 -3.90 2.66
C VAL A 138 -16.60 -4.13 3.49
N GLN A 139 -16.52 -3.94 4.81
CA GLN A 139 -17.60 -4.29 5.74
C GLN A 139 -18.13 -3.06 6.46
N TYR A 140 -19.43 -2.79 6.31
CA TYR A 140 -20.09 -1.71 7.04
C TYR A 140 -20.06 -1.96 8.56
N PRO A 141 -19.95 -0.89 9.38
CA PRO A 141 -19.89 0.53 8.98
C PRO A 141 -18.51 0.97 8.46
N LEU A 142 -18.52 1.82 7.42
CA LEU A 142 -17.31 2.38 6.79
C LEU A 142 -16.98 3.77 7.36
N PRO A 143 -15.71 4.20 7.36
CA PRO A 143 -15.39 5.58 7.66
C PRO A 143 -16.03 6.52 6.62
N THR A 144 -16.56 7.65 7.08
CA THR A 144 -17.13 8.63 6.16
C THR A 144 -16.04 9.29 5.31
N PRO A 145 -16.35 9.78 4.10
CA PRO A 145 -15.39 10.56 3.31
C PRO A 145 -14.78 11.75 4.07
N ALA A 146 -15.57 12.39 4.94
CA ALA A 146 -15.09 13.47 5.80
C ALA A 146 -14.06 12.98 6.83
N ARG A 147 -14.21 11.77 7.39
CA ARG A 147 -13.22 11.17 8.30
C ARG A 147 -11.94 10.80 7.55
N CYS A 148 -12.04 10.26 6.34
CA CYS A 148 -10.88 9.98 5.48
C CYS A 148 -10.12 11.26 5.10
N TYR A 149 -10.84 12.34 4.77
CA TYR A 149 -10.20 13.64 4.49
C TYR A 149 -9.44 14.18 5.71
N LYS A 150 -10.03 14.10 6.91
CA LYS A 150 -9.35 14.49 8.15
C LYS A 150 -8.11 13.63 8.42
N LEU A 151 -8.19 12.31 8.18
CA LEU A 151 -7.04 11.41 8.30
C LEU A 151 -5.91 11.84 7.35
N GLY A 152 -6.21 12.13 6.08
CA GLY A 152 -5.22 12.60 5.12
C GLY A 152 -4.55 13.92 5.54
N LYS A 153 -5.29 14.83 6.18
CA LYS A 153 -4.72 16.07 6.74
C LYS A 153 -3.79 15.80 7.94
N ALA A 154 -4.15 14.86 8.81
CA ALA A 154 -3.32 14.47 9.96
C ALA A 154 -2.05 13.73 9.49
N LEU A 155 -2.18 12.80 8.54
CA LEU A 155 -1.05 12.12 7.89
C LEU A 155 -0.07 13.11 7.26
N GLY A 156 -0.56 14.11 6.52
CA GLY A 156 0.31 15.13 5.94
C GLY A 156 1.13 15.88 6.99
N LYS A 157 0.52 16.24 8.12
CA LYS A 157 1.24 16.88 9.24
C LYS A 157 2.27 15.94 9.86
N ALA A 158 1.92 14.67 10.07
CA ALA A 158 2.81 13.69 10.68
C ALA A 158 4.06 13.44 9.82
N ILE A 159 3.91 13.43 8.50
CA ILE A 159 5.02 13.23 7.55
C ILE A 159 5.91 14.47 7.41
N GLU A 160 5.37 15.67 7.63
CA GLU A 160 6.11 16.95 7.53
C GLU A 160 6.89 17.33 8.80
N ALA A 161 6.63 16.66 9.93
CA ALA A 161 7.21 16.99 11.24
C ALA A 161 8.69 16.57 11.36
#